data_AF-A0AAW2SMT6-F1
#
_entry.id   AF-A0AAW2SMT6-F1
#
_cell.length_a   1.000
_cell.length_b   1.000
_cell.length_c   1.000
_cell.angle_alpha   90.00
_cell.angle_beta   90.00
_cell.angle_gamma   90.00
#
_symmetry.space_group_name_H-M   'P 1'
#
loop_
_entity.id
_entity.type
_entity.pdbx_description
1 polymer ?
#
loop_
_entity_poly.entity_id
_entity_poly.type
_entity_poly.pdbx_seq_one_letter_code
_entity_poly.pdbx_strand_id
1 'polypeptide(L)'
;MHRMKELYAVPDRHIRYAVMKAFFGARMIEGSSVREHGAMMLSSVEKLKDLQANFDKQKTYVDVILQSLPPSFDQFIINYNMHGLEKSLHELINMLVQYETTIEKFAPSVLVGGVSTSKVKGKIAGCERGRRMRRLLLLVALRALLLHR
;
A
#
# COMPACT_ATOMS: atom_id res chain seq x y z
N MET A 1 33.81 8.38 -34.25
CA MET A 1 32.53 7.70 -33.95
C MET A 1 32.19 7.63 -32.44
N HIS A 2 32.83 8.39 -31.54
CA HIS A 2 32.49 8.38 -30.10
C HIS A 2 31.50 9.49 -29.69
N ARG A 3 31.37 10.56 -30.49
CA ARG A 3 30.59 11.76 -30.15
C ARG A 3 29.07 11.62 -30.29
N MET A 4 28.59 10.55 -30.93
CA MET A 4 27.16 10.39 -31.21
C MET A 4 26.42 9.73 -30.05
N LYS A 5 27.06 8.84 -29.29
CA LYS A 5 26.44 8.16 -28.13
C LYS A 5 26.17 9.10 -26.95
N GLU A 6 26.99 10.14 -26.79
CA GLU A 6 26.83 11.13 -25.71
C GLU A 6 25.66 12.10 -25.95
N LEU A 7 25.31 12.38 -27.21
CA LEU A 7 24.19 13.27 -27.56
C LEU A 7 22.81 12.64 -27.31
N TYR A 8 22.75 11.30 -27.24
CA TYR A 8 21.54 10.55 -26.89
C TYR A 8 21.56 10.01 -25.46
N ALA A 9 22.63 10.28 -24.70
CA ALA A 9 22.68 9.93 -23.29
C ALA A 9 21.72 10.88 -22.55
N VAL A 10 20.59 10.35 -22.06
CA VAL A 10 19.69 11.11 -21.20
C VAL A 10 20.48 11.46 -19.94
N PRO A 11 20.65 12.75 -19.60
CA PRO A 11 21.42 13.10 -18.41
C PRO A 11 20.78 12.50 -17.16
N ASP A 12 21.57 11.96 -16.24
CA ASP A 12 21.10 11.33 -14.99
C ASP A 12 20.12 12.21 -14.21
N ARG A 13 20.25 13.54 -14.32
CA ARG A 13 19.28 14.50 -13.75
C ARG A 13 17.86 14.31 -14.29
N HIS A 14 17.70 14.12 -15.60
CA HIS A 14 16.38 13.95 -16.22
C HIS A 14 15.78 12.59 -15.85
N ILE A 15 16.59 11.53 -15.87
CA ILE A 15 16.15 10.19 -15.47
C ILE A 15 15.71 10.22 -14.00
N ARG A 16 16.55 10.75 -13.11
CA ARG A 16 16.23 10.89 -11.68
C ARG A 16 14.97 11.70 -11.44
N TYR A 17 14.80 12.83 -12.13
CA TYR A 17 13.58 13.63 -12.02
C TYR A 17 12.34 12.84 -12.48
N ALA A 18 12.41 12.11 -13.59
CA ALA A 18 11.29 11.31 -14.09
C ALA A 18 10.90 10.20 -13.10
N VAL A 19 11.88 9.48 -12.55
CA VAL A 19 11.63 8.44 -11.54
C VAL A 19 11.05 9.04 -10.26
N MET A 20 11.58 10.17 -9.78
CA MET A 20 11.01 10.86 -8.62
C MET A 20 9.57 11.30 -8.89
N LYS A 21 9.29 11.92 -10.04
CA LYS A 21 7.94 12.35 -10.41
C LYS A 21 6.96 11.18 -10.42
N ALA A 22 7.36 10.05 -10.99
CA ALA A 22 6.55 8.83 -10.99
C ALA A 22 6.33 8.29 -9.57
N PHE A 23 7.38 8.19 -8.77
CA PHE A 23 7.31 7.64 -7.41
C PHE A 23 6.44 8.48 -6.46
N PHE A 24 6.67 9.80 -6.39
CA PHE A 24 5.89 10.69 -5.52
C PHE A 24 4.47 10.94 -6.04
N GLY A 25 4.27 10.82 -7.37
CA GLY A 25 2.98 10.95 -8.02
C GLY A 25 2.13 9.67 -8.04
N ALA A 26 2.70 8.53 -7.65
CA ALA A 26 2.01 7.24 -7.70
C ALA A 26 0.79 7.24 -6.77
N ARG A 27 -0.34 6.78 -7.29
CA ARG A 27 -1.58 6.57 -6.54
C ARG A 27 -2.16 5.25 -6.98
N MET A 28 -2.41 4.37 -6.02
CA MET A 28 -3.02 3.08 -6.25
C MET A 28 -4.53 3.26 -6.41
N ILE A 29 -5.12 2.53 -7.36
CA ILE A 29 -6.55 2.58 -7.63
C ILE A 29 -7.27 1.66 -6.64
N GLU A 30 -8.43 2.07 -6.15
CA GLU A 30 -9.28 1.25 -5.27
C GLU A 30 -9.60 -0.11 -5.93
N GLY A 31 -9.35 -1.21 -5.21
CA GLY A 31 -9.54 -2.58 -5.72
C GLY A 31 -8.50 -3.07 -6.74
N SER A 32 -7.45 -2.29 -7.05
CA SER A 32 -6.30 -2.78 -7.85
C SER A 32 -5.30 -3.55 -6.98
N SER A 33 -4.47 -4.39 -7.61
CA SER A 33 -3.56 -5.27 -6.89
C SER A 33 -2.48 -4.51 -6.11
N VAL A 34 -2.49 -4.67 -4.79
CA VAL A 34 -1.43 -4.17 -3.90
C VAL A 34 -0.08 -4.74 -4.27
N ARG A 35 -0.02 -6.00 -4.70
CA ARG A 35 1.24 -6.65 -5.08
C ARG A 35 1.89 -5.96 -6.28
N GLU A 36 1.11 -5.68 -7.30
CA GLU A 36 1.59 -5.00 -8.52
C GLU A 36 2.03 -3.57 -8.21
N HIS A 37 1.21 -2.83 -7.45
CA HIS A 37 1.55 -1.48 -7.01
C HIS A 37 2.82 -1.46 -6.14
N GLY A 38 2.92 -2.37 -5.16
CA GLY A 38 4.09 -2.51 -4.30
C GLY A 38 5.37 -2.84 -5.07
N ALA A 39 5.29 -3.73 -6.06
CA ALA A 39 6.43 -4.05 -6.93
C ALA A 39 6.89 -2.84 -7.76
N MET A 40 5.95 -2.06 -8.30
CA MET A 40 6.25 -0.81 -9.01
C MET A 40 6.95 0.22 -8.11
N MET A 41 6.46 0.38 -6.87
CA MET A 41 7.06 1.29 -5.89
C MET A 41 8.47 0.85 -5.49
N LEU A 42 8.67 -0.45 -5.25
CA LEU A 42 9.97 -1.02 -4.93
C LEU A 42 10.99 -0.81 -6.06
N SER A 43 10.60 -1.12 -7.30
CA SER A 43 11.46 -0.90 -8.48
C SER A 43 11.84 0.57 -8.66
N SER A 44 10.92 1.49 -8.34
CA SER A 44 11.20 2.93 -8.37
C SER A 44 12.23 3.33 -7.32
N VAL A 45 12.17 2.75 -6.11
CA VAL A 45 13.16 2.98 -5.05
C VAL A 45 14.53 2.46 -5.45
N GLU A 46 14.62 1.25 -6.01
CA GLU A 46 15.88 0.67 -6.50
C GLU A 46 16.55 1.58 -7.54
N LYS A 47 15.79 2.03 -8.53
CA LYS A 47 16.28 2.99 -9.54
C LYS A 47 16.77 4.30 -8.92
N LEU A 48 16.11 4.79 -7.87
CA LEU A 48 16.55 6.01 -7.18
C LEU A 48 17.85 5.79 -6.39
N LYS A 49 18.06 4.58 -5.84
CA LYS A 49 19.32 4.21 -5.18
C LYS A 49 20.46 4.14 -6.18
N ASP A 50 20.23 3.54 -7.34
CA ASP A 50 21.23 3.42 -8.42
C ASP A 50 21.67 4.78 -8.96
N LEU A 51 20.74 5.74 -9.04
CA LEU A 51 21.00 7.12 -9.47
C LEU A 51 21.66 8.00 -8.39
N GLN A 52 22.21 7.37 -7.33
CA GLN A 52 22.89 8.00 -6.18
C GLN A 52 22.10 9.19 -5.63
N ALA A 53 20.78 9.03 -5.49
CA ALA A 53 19.98 10.02 -4.79
C ALA A 53 20.36 9.95 -3.30
N ASN A 54 21.35 10.74 -2.89
CA ASN A 54 21.85 10.86 -1.52
C ASN A 54 20.74 11.28 -0.55
N PHE A 55 20.00 10.32 -0.02
CA PHE A 55 19.18 10.60 1.13
C PHE A 55 19.06 9.36 2.02
N ASP A 56 19.11 9.59 3.32
CA ASP A 56 18.64 8.66 4.35
C ASP A 56 17.11 8.53 4.25
N LYS A 57 16.65 7.76 3.26
CA LYS A 57 15.28 7.84 2.75
C LYS A 57 14.39 6.66 3.05
N GLN A 58 14.85 5.66 3.81
CA GLN A 58 14.03 4.48 4.09
C GLN A 58 12.66 4.86 4.69
N LYS A 59 12.63 5.80 5.64
CA LYS A 59 11.39 6.35 6.23
C LYS A 59 10.55 7.09 5.17
N THR A 60 11.17 7.96 4.38
CA THR A 60 10.47 8.67 3.29
C THR A 60 9.88 7.73 2.24
N TYR A 61 10.57 6.65 1.87
CA TYR A 61 10.04 5.68 0.92
C TYR A 61 8.82 4.97 1.48
N VAL A 62 8.85 4.59 2.76
CA VAL A 62 7.69 4.06 3.48
C VAL A 62 6.55 5.06 3.47
N ASP A 63 6.80 6.32 3.84
CA ASP A 63 5.77 7.37 3.90
C ASP A 63 5.10 7.59 2.54
N VAL A 64 5.88 7.61 1.46
CA VAL A 64 5.35 7.78 0.09
C VAL A 64 4.54 6.55 -0.35
N ILE A 65 4.97 5.34 0.01
CA ILE A 65 4.17 4.13 -0.23
C ILE A 65 2.85 4.20 0.52
N LEU A 66 2.86 4.53 1.81
CA LEU A 66 1.63 4.66 2.61
C LEU A 66 0.69 5.72 2.04
N GLN A 67 1.23 6.87 1.61
CA GLN A 67 0.45 7.95 0.99
C GLN A 67 -0.16 7.55 -0.37
N SER A 68 0.47 6.63 -1.08
CA SER A 68 -0.01 6.17 -2.39
C SER A 68 -1.21 5.23 -2.31
N LEU A 69 -1.52 4.69 -1.13
CA LEU A 69 -2.62 3.73 -0.93
C LEU A 69 -3.99 4.43 -0.98
N PRO A 70 -5.04 3.69 -1.36
CA PRO A 70 -6.39 4.23 -1.38
C PRO A 70 -7.03 4.19 0.03
N PRO A 71 -8.16 4.90 0.25
CA PRO A 71 -8.77 5.06 1.57
C PRO A 71 -9.15 3.75 2.28
N SER A 72 -9.37 2.65 1.55
CA SER A 72 -9.61 1.34 2.16
C SER A 72 -8.45 0.84 3.05
N PHE A 73 -7.26 1.41 2.90
CA PHE A 73 -6.08 1.10 3.71
C PHE A 73 -5.87 2.06 4.89
N ASP A 74 -6.73 3.05 5.12
CA ASP A 74 -6.59 4.01 6.22
C ASP A 74 -6.43 3.33 7.60
N GLN A 75 -7.19 2.26 7.83
CA GLN A 75 -7.12 1.50 9.07
C GLN A 75 -5.79 0.78 9.25
N PHE A 76 -5.17 0.32 8.15
CA PHE A 76 -3.81 -0.22 8.16
C PHE A 76 -2.79 0.87 8.49
N ILE A 77 -2.90 2.04 7.85
CA ILE A 77 -1.97 3.17 8.06
C ILE A 77 -1.99 3.63 9.53
N ILE A 78 -3.17 3.79 10.12
CA ILE A 78 -3.32 4.13 11.55
C ILE A 78 -2.62 3.09 12.42
N ASN A 79 -2.83 1.80 12.14
CA ASN A 79 -2.21 0.72 12.90
C ASN A 79 -0.69 0.70 12.74
N TYR A 80 -0.18 0.88 11.52
CA TYR A 80 1.25 0.93 11.22
C TYR A 80 1.94 2.07 11.97
N ASN A 81 1.38 3.28 11.91
CA ASN A 81 1.92 4.47 12.56
C ASN A 81 1.92 4.35 14.10
N MET A 82 0.86 3.76 14.67
CA MET A 82 0.73 3.61 16.13
C MET A 82 1.74 2.62 16.73
N HIS A 83 2.19 1.64 15.96
CA HIS A 83 3.08 0.59 16.44
C HIS A 83 4.57 0.84 16.16
N GLY A 84 4.92 1.96 15.52
CA GLY A 84 6.32 2.39 15.33
C GLY A 84 7.19 1.33 14.65
N LEU A 85 6.61 0.54 13.73
CA LEU A 85 7.29 -0.59 13.14
C LEU A 85 8.38 -0.09 12.16
N GLU A 86 9.65 -0.23 12.54
CA GLU A 86 10.75 -0.09 11.59
C GLU A 86 10.80 -1.32 10.69
N LYS A 87 10.16 -1.23 9.52
CA LYS A 87 10.05 -2.32 8.55
C LYS A 87 10.78 -1.97 7.26
N SER A 88 11.40 -2.98 6.68
CA SER A 88 11.92 -2.89 5.31
C SER A 88 10.78 -2.72 4.31
N LEU A 89 11.09 -2.21 3.11
CA LEU A 89 10.07 -2.04 2.06
C LEU A 89 9.40 -3.37 1.68
N HIS A 90 10.18 -4.45 1.64
CA HIS A 90 9.66 -5.77 1.35
C HIS A 90 8.68 -6.27 2.43
N GLU A 91 9.01 -6.08 3.70
CA GLU A 91 8.11 -6.43 4.80
C GLU A 91 6.82 -5.59 4.75
N LEU A 92 6.94 -4.27 4.49
CA LEU A 92 5.78 -3.40 4.33
C LEU A 92 4.84 -3.90 3.22
N ILE A 93 5.39 -4.18 2.04
CA ILE A 93 4.61 -4.67 0.89
C ILE A 93 3.94 -6.01 1.24
N ASN A 94 4.65 -6.93 1.88
CA ASN A 94 4.09 -8.21 2.30
C ASN A 94 2.95 -8.06 3.31
N MET A 95 3.05 -7.11 4.25
CA MET A 95 1.97 -6.82 5.19
C MET A 95 0.75 -6.22 4.48
N LEU A 96 0.96 -5.33 3.52
CA LEU A 96 -0.13 -4.75 2.71
C LEU A 96 -0.85 -5.83 1.89
N VAL A 97 -0.12 -6.75 1.27
CA VAL A 97 -0.72 -7.88 0.52
C VAL A 97 -1.53 -8.81 1.45
N GLN A 98 -1.02 -9.08 2.65
CA GLN A 98 -1.80 -9.85 3.64
C GLN A 98 -3.07 -9.12 4.06
N TYR A 99 -3.00 -7.79 4.21
CA TYR A 99 -4.14 -6.97 4.55
C TYR A 99 -5.20 -6.96 3.42
N GLU A 100 -4.78 -6.82 2.16
CA GLU A 100 -5.65 -6.92 0.97
C GLU A 100 -6.47 -8.23 0.98
N THR A 101 -5.79 -9.38 1.10
CA THR A 101 -6.48 -10.68 1.14
C THR A 101 -7.43 -10.84 2.33
N THR A 102 -7.21 -10.06 3.39
CA THR A 102 -8.09 -10.02 4.55
C THR A 102 -9.33 -9.21 4.21
N ILE A 103 -9.18 -8.01 3.65
CA ILE A 103 -10.32 -7.18 3.23
C ILE A 103 -11.22 -7.93 2.25
N GLU A 104 -10.65 -8.60 1.24
CA GLU A 104 -11.40 -9.37 0.24
C GLU A 104 -12.25 -10.48 0.85
N LYS A 105 -11.74 -11.17 1.88
CA LYS A 105 -12.48 -12.25 2.57
C LYS A 105 -13.66 -11.74 3.40
N PHE A 106 -13.66 -10.47 3.78
CA PHE A 106 -14.70 -9.84 4.59
C PHE A 106 -15.55 -8.82 3.83
N ALA A 107 -15.21 -8.54 2.57
CA ALA A 107 -16.11 -7.88 1.64
C ALA A 107 -17.34 -8.80 1.51
N PRO A 108 -18.56 -8.30 1.79
CA PRO A 108 -19.74 -9.10 1.53
C PRO A 108 -19.74 -9.40 0.04
N SER A 109 -19.76 -10.68 -0.32
CA SER A 109 -20.20 -11.13 -1.63
C SER A 109 -21.56 -10.48 -1.90
N VAL A 110 -21.57 -9.33 -2.57
CA VAL A 110 -22.80 -8.77 -3.11
C VAL A 110 -23.13 -9.70 -4.27
N LEU A 111 -23.88 -10.75 -3.95
CA LEU A 111 -24.64 -11.50 -4.92
C LEU A 111 -25.47 -10.48 -5.70
N VAL A 112 -25.10 -10.29 -6.96
CA VAL A 112 -25.96 -9.71 -7.97
C VAL A 112 -27.16 -10.65 -8.07
N GLY A 113 -28.24 -10.29 -7.38
CA GLY A 113 -29.49 -11.02 -7.36
C GLY A 113 -30.63 -10.02 -7.25
N GLY A 114 -31.30 -9.82 -8.39
CA GLY A 114 -32.64 -9.27 -8.61
C GLY A 114 -33.29 -8.41 -7.52
N VAL A 115 -33.63 -7.18 -7.94
CA VAL A 115 -34.77 -6.36 -7.50
C VAL A 115 -35.81 -7.11 -6.64
N SER A 116 -36.07 -6.61 -5.43
CA SER A 116 -37.42 -6.53 -4.87
C SER A 116 -37.47 -5.53 -3.71
N THR A 117 -38.41 -4.61 -3.84
CA THR A 117 -38.78 -3.55 -2.89
C THR A 117 -39.46 -4.11 -1.64
N SER A 118 -39.07 -3.65 -0.44
CA SER A 118 -40.04 -3.34 0.64
C SER A 118 -39.37 -2.61 1.81
N LYS A 119 -39.96 -1.47 2.19
CA LYS A 119 -39.76 -0.75 3.45
C LYS A 119 -40.05 -1.65 4.65
N VAL A 120 -39.13 -1.73 5.62
CA VAL A 120 -39.46 -1.89 7.06
C VAL A 120 -38.46 -1.09 7.91
N LYS A 121 -39.01 -0.35 8.87
CA LYS A 121 -38.35 0.47 9.87
C LYS A 121 -38.11 -0.35 11.15
N GLY A 122 -36.90 -0.28 11.71
CA GLY A 122 -36.68 -0.49 13.15
C GLY A 122 -35.54 -1.44 13.56
N LYS A 123 -34.88 -1.02 14.65
CA LYS A 123 -33.91 -1.70 15.54
C LYS A 123 -32.42 -1.73 15.14
N ILE A 124 -31.65 -1.03 15.96
CA ILE A 124 -30.19 -1.03 16.03
C ILE A 124 -29.71 -2.45 16.34
N ALA A 125 -29.12 -3.12 15.34
CA ALA A 125 -28.26 -4.27 15.56
C ALA A 125 -26.82 -3.77 15.55
N GLY A 126 -26.15 -3.90 16.70
CA GLY A 126 -24.80 -3.40 16.93
C GLY A 126 -23.83 -3.81 15.84
N CYS A 127 -22.85 -2.94 15.59
CA CYS A 127 -21.78 -3.12 14.62
C CYS A 127 -20.90 -4.34 14.99
N GLU A 128 -21.40 -5.55 14.75
CA GLU A 128 -20.65 -6.79 14.90
C GLU A 128 -19.53 -6.86 13.86
N ARG A 129 -19.74 -6.26 12.68
CA ARG A 129 -18.73 -6.11 11.62
C ARG A 129 -17.51 -5.30 12.08
N GLY A 130 -17.74 -4.17 12.74
CA GLY A 130 -16.67 -3.36 13.33
C GLY A 130 -15.95 -4.10 14.46
N ARG A 131 -16.67 -4.87 15.29
CA ARG A 131 -16.06 -5.68 16.36
C ARG A 131 -15.25 -6.86 15.80
N ARG A 132 -15.70 -7.51 14.73
CA ARG A 132 -15.00 -8.63 14.08
C ARG A 132 -13.75 -8.15 13.35
N MET A 133 -13.84 -7.04 12.61
CA MET A 133 -12.70 -6.40 11.97
C MET A 133 -11.65 -5.95 13.01
N ARG A 134 -12.08 -5.31 14.10
CA ARG A 134 -11.20 -4.92 15.22
C ARG A 134 -10.52 -6.13 15.89
N ARG A 135 -11.25 -7.22 16.13
CA ARG A 135 -10.69 -8.46 16.68
C ARG A 135 -9.68 -9.10 15.73
N LEU A 136 -9.91 -9.04 14.42
CA LEU A 136 -9.02 -9.62 13.42
C LEU A 136 -7.78 -8.76 13.17
N LEU A 137 -7.90 -7.42 13.18
CA LEU A 137 -6.77 -6.48 13.19
C LEU A 137 -5.88 -6.71 14.41
N LEU A 138 -6.48 -6.87 15.60
CA LEU A 138 -5.75 -7.29 16.81
C LEU A 138 -5.06 -8.64 16.60
N LEU A 139 -5.70 -9.60 15.94
CA LEU A 139 -5.14 -10.92 15.71
C LEU A 139 -4.00 -10.91 14.67
N VAL A 140 -4.10 -10.08 13.62
CA VAL A 140 -3.02 -9.85 12.64
C VAL A 140 -1.86 -9.10 13.29
N ALA A 141 -2.13 -8.08 14.10
CA ALA A 141 -1.11 -7.38 14.88
C ALA A 141 -0.41 -8.32 15.89
N LEU A 142 -1.18 -9.13 16.63
CA LEU A 142 -0.65 -10.17 17.53
C LEU A 142 0.17 -11.21 16.76
N ARG A 143 -0.26 -11.63 15.57
CA ARG A 143 0.46 -12.62 14.76
C ARG A 143 1.75 -12.04 14.16
N ALA A 144 1.75 -10.77 13.76
CA ALA A 144 2.94 -10.06 13.29
C ALA A 144 3.97 -9.85 14.43
N LEU A 145 3.50 -9.63 15.66
CA LEU A 145 4.34 -9.53 16.87
C LEU A 145 4.93 -10.88 17.29
N LEU A 146 4.20 -11.99 17.08
CA LEU A 146 4.63 -13.33 17.47
C LEU A 146 5.57 -14.01 16.46
N LEU A 147 5.58 -13.57 15.19
CA LEU A 147 6.45 -14.13 14.14
C LEU A 147 7.86 -13.51 14.07
N HIS A 148 8.16 -12.50 14.90
CA HIS A 148 9.47 -11.82 14.96
C HIS A 148 10.13 -11.89 16.35
N ARG A 149 9.92 -13.00 17.08
CA ARG A 149 10.76 -13.36 18.24
C ARG A 149 11.65 -14.55 17.88
#